data_AF-A0A4Y6I5Y9-F1
#
_entry.id   AF-A0A4Y6I5Y9-F1
#
_cell.length_a   1.000
_cell.length_b   1.000
_cell.length_c   1.000
_cell.angle_alpha   90.00
_cell.angle_beta   90.00
_cell.angle_gamma   90.00
#
_symmetry.space_group_name_H-M   'P 1'
#
loop_
_entity.id
_entity.type
_entity.pdbx_description
1 polymer ?
#
loop_
_entity_poly.entity_id
_entity_poly.type
_entity_poly.pdbx_seq_one_letter_code
_entity_poly.pdbx_strand_id
1 'polypeptide(L)'
;MADKILDKEVKQLDAVWHVSQHDDGWKVIRQGGVKAIKTFATQKEAIDYAKEIAKNNEGRYVIHGMNGKIRGGQNYASNKK
;
A
#
# COMPACT_ATOMS: atom_id res chain seq x y z
N MET A 1 13.63 11.55 -20.64
CA MET A 1 12.30 12.18 -20.54
C MET A 1 11.27 11.05 -20.46
N ALA A 2 10.13 11.31 -19.82
CA ALA A 2 9.05 10.36 -19.46
C ALA A 2 9.28 9.58 -18.16
N ASP A 3 8.83 10.19 -17.05
CA ASP A 3 7.94 9.50 -16.08
C ASP A 3 7.34 10.47 -15.04
N LYS A 4 7.59 11.78 -15.13
CA LYS A 4 7.09 12.77 -14.16
C LYS A 4 5.66 13.29 -14.39
N ILE A 5 4.85 12.62 -15.22
CA ILE A 5 3.53 13.13 -15.63
C ILE A 5 2.35 12.33 -15.03
N LEU A 6 2.56 11.18 -14.38
CA LEU A 6 1.44 10.35 -13.91
C LEU A 6 1.02 10.53 -12.43
N ASP A 7 1.50 11.57 -11.75
CA ASP A 7 1.26 11.74 -10.31
C ASP A 7 0.14 12.74 -9.98
N LYS A 8 -0.17 13.68 -10.90
CA LYS A 8 -1.06 14.82 -10.60
C LYS A 8 -2.55 14.60 -10.90
N GLU A 9 -2.91 13.59 -11.69
CA GLU A 9 -4.31 13.34 -12.10
C GLU A 9 -4.98 12.10 -11.47
N VAL A 10 -4.26 11.27 -10.70
CA VAL A 10 -4.89 10.19 -9.88
C VAL A 10 -5.39 10.76 -8.54
N LYS A 11 -5.91 11.98 -8.57
CA LYS A 11 -6.49 12.65 -7.41
C LYS A 11 -7.92 12.10 -7.23
N GLN A 12 -8.15 11.39 -6.12
CA GLN A 12 -9.44 10.83 -5.63
C GLN A 12 -9.72 9.33 -5.85
N LEU A 13 -8.72 8.47 -5.76
CA LEU A 13 -8.94 7.20 -5.08
C LEU A 13 -8.13 7.27 -3.79
N ASP A 14 -8.76 7.04 -2.63
CA ASP A 14 -8.05 6.89 -1.36
C ASP A 14 -6.83 6.00 -1.64
N ALA A 15 -5.63 6.57 -1.50
CA ALA A 15 -4.43 5.85 -1.87
C ALA A 15 -4.22 4.76 -0.84
N VAL A 16 -4.62 3.52 -1.16
CA VAL A 16 -4.58 2.39 -0.23
C VAL A 16 -3.52 1.40 -0.67
N TRP A 17 -2.68 0.95 0.26
CA TRP A 17 -1.68 -0.09 0.06
C TRP A 17 -2.06 -1.37 0.80
N HIS A 18 -2.18 -2.47 0.08
CA HIS A 18 -2.46 -3.79 0.63
C HIS A 18 -1.16 -4.56 0.86
N VAL A 19 -0.97 -5.00 2.10
CA VAL A 19 0.05 -5.97 2.50
C VAL A 19 -0.61 -7.34 2.52
N SER A 20 -0.23 -8.22 1.59
CA SER A 20 -0.85 -9.55 1.44
C SER A 20 0.19 -10.63 1.22
N GLN A 21 -0.18 -11.88 1.51
CA GLN A 21 0.70 -13.02 1.30
C GLN A 21 0.99 -13.21 -0.20
N HIS A 22 2.21 -13.62 -0.48
CA HIS A 22 2.72 -14.00 -1.79
C HIS A 22 3.45 -15.35 -1.66
N ASP A 23 3.71 -16.02 -2.78
CA ASP A 23 4.27 -17.38 -2.81
C ASP A 23 5.55 -17.51 -1.94
N ASP A 24 6.44 -16.52 -2.01
CA ASP A 24 7.70 -16.49 -1.26
C ASP A 24 7.74 -15.48 -0.09
N GLY A 25 6.57 -15.03 0.40
CA GLY A 25 6.52 -14.10 1.54
C GLY A 25 5.36 -13.12 1.49
N TRP A 26 5.66 -11.83 1.41
CA TRP A 26 4.70 -10.73 1.54
C TRP A 26 4.87 -9.70 0.45
N LYS A 27 3.77 -9.31 -0.20
CA LYS A 27 3.74 -8.27 -1.22
C LYS A 27 3.02 -7.03 -0.73
N VAL A 28 3.50 -5.88 -1.19
CA VAL A 28 2.81 -4.59 -1.06
C VAL A 28 2.30 -4.19 -2.44
N ILE A 29 0.99 -3.96 -2.56
CA ILE A 29 0.34 -3.58 -3.80
C ILE A 29 -0.62 -2.41 -3.57
N ARG A 30 -0.69 -1.46 -4.50
CA ARG A 30 -1.68 -0.38 -4.43
C ARG A 30 -3.06 -0.93 -4.75
N GLN A 31 -4.10 -0.43 -4.11
CA GLN A 31 -5.48 -0.75 -4.45
C GLN A 31 -5.74 -0.44 -5.94
N GLY A 32 -6.32 -1.41 -6.65
CA GLY A 32 -6.51 -1.36 -8.10
C GLY A 32 -5.25 -1.58 -8.93
N GLY A 33 -4.09 -1.77 -8.30
CA GLY A 33 -2.85 -2.17 -8.97
C GLY A 33 -2.88 -3.65 -9.33
N VAL A 34 -2.32 -3.99 -10.49
CA VAL A 34 -2.18 -5.38 -10.96
C VAL A 34 -0.86 -6.00 -10.50
N LYS A 35 0.18 -5.16 -10.34
CA LYS A 35 1.54 -5.60 -10.00
C LYS A 35 1.91 -5.19 -8.58
N ALA A 36 2.55 -6.10 -7.85
CA ALA A 36 3.17 -5.77 -6.58
C ALA A 36 4.23 -4.69 -6.75
N ILE A 37 4.20 -3.68 -5.89
CA ILE A 37 5.21 -2.61 -5.84
C ILE A 37 6.53 -3.21 -5.38
N LYS A 38 6.47 -4.04 -4.33
CA LYS A 38 7.62 -4.71 -3.75
C LYS A 38 7.19 -5.97 -2.99
N THR A 39 8.09 -6.95 -2.94
CA THR A 39 7.97 -8.16 -2.13
C THR A 39 9.01 -8.16 -1.02
N PHE A 40 8.69 -8.83 0.08
CA PHE A 40 9.48 -8.95 1.30
C PHE A 40 9.38 -10.37 1.84
N ALA A 41 10.41 -10.82 2.55
CA ALA A 41 10.41 -12.12 3.18
C ALA A 41 9.42 -12.18 4.36
N THR A 42 9.32 -11.09 5.12
CA THR A 42 8.47 -11.03 6.32
C THR A 42 7.33 -10.03 6.21
N GLN A 43 6.24 -10.31 6.95
CA GLN A 43 5.09 -9.41 7.03
C GLN A 43 5.50 -8.06 7.62
N LYS A 44 6.41 -8.08 8.59
CA LYS A 44 6.88 -6.88 9.29
C LYS A 44 7.52 -5.90 8.32
N GLU A 45 8.45 -6.36 7.48
CA GLU A 45 9.12 -5.50 6.49
C GLU A 45 8.12 -4.92 5.47
N ALA A 46 7.14 -5.73 5.04
CA ALA A 46 6.09 -5.26 4.15
C ALA A 46 5.19 -4.21 4.80
N ILE A 47 4.88 -4.35 6.08
CA ILE A 47 4.12 -3.36 6.86
C ILE A 47 4.91 -2.06 6.98
N ASP A 48 6.18 -2.13 7.35
CA ASP A 48 7.03 -0.95 7.52
C ASP A 48 7.13 -0.15 6.22
N TYR A 49 7.32 -0.84 5.09
CA TYR A 49 7.32 -0.21 3.77
C TYR A 49 5.97 0.38 3.37
N ALA A 50 4.87 -0.36 3.56
CA ALA A 50 3.52 0.13 3.25
C ALA A 50 3.15 1.34 4.10
N LYS A 51 3.58 1.37 5.36
CA LYS A 51 3.42 2.49 6.29
C LYS A 51 4.14 3.74 5.79
N GLU A 52 5.39 3.61 5.36
CA GLU A 52 6.18 4.72 4.85
C GLU A 52 5.54 5.32 3.60
N ILE A 53 5.15 4.49 2.63
CA ILE A 53 4.49 4.96 1.41
C ILE A 53 3.15 5.61 1.72
N ALA A 54 2.33 4.98 2.57
CA ALA A 54 1.03 5.52 2.93
C ALA A 54 1.15 6.87 3.63
N LYS A 55 2.17 7.06 4.48
CA LYS A 55 2.46 8.34 5.11
C LYS A 55 2.90 9.39 4.10
N ASN A 56 3.81 9.04 3.18
CA ASN A 56 4.36 9.97 2.20
C ASN A 56 3.32 10.44 1.17
N ASN A 57 2.31 9.62 0.90
CA ASN A 57 1.25 9.90 -0.07
C ASN A 57 -0.08 10.27 0.58
N GLU A 58 -0.09 10.58 1.88
CA GLU A 58 -1.31 10.96 2.62
C GLU A 58 -2.47 9.96 2.43
N GLY A 59 -2.15 8.67 2.40
CA GLY A 59 -3.10 7.58 2.15
C GLY A 59 -3.21 6.61 3.31
N ARG A 60 -3.59 5.36 3.04
CA ARG A 60 -3.82 4.31 4.04
C ARG A 60 -3.10 3.03 3.66
N TYR A 61 -2.73 2.21 4.64
CA TYR A 61 -2.36 0.82 4.37
C TYR A 61 -3.30 -0.16 5.07
N VAL A 62 -3.41 -1.36 4.52
CA VAL A 62 -4.25 -2.46 4.98
C VAL A 62 -3.41 -3.73 5.04
N ILE A 63 -3.52 -4.47 6.13
CA ILE A 63 -2.78 -5.68 6.41
C ILE A 63 -3.71 -6.88 6.31
N HIS A 64 -3.42 -7.80 5.40
CA HIS A 64 -4.08 -9.10 5.33
C HIS A 64 -3.36 -10.11 6.21
N GLY A 65 -4.11 -11.03 6.82
CA GLY A 65 -3.58 -12.23 7.46
C GLY A 65 -3.28 -13.33 6.44
N MET A 66 -2.70 -14.43 6.93
CA MET A 66 -2.49 -15.66 6.15
C MET A 66 -3.81 -16.26 5.61
N ASN A 67 -4.93 -15.96 6.25
CA ASN A 67 -6.27 -16.37 5.81
C ASN A 67 -6.88 -15.40 4.78
N GLY A 68 -6.12 -14.44 4.26
CA GLY A 68 -6.57 -13.41 3.33
C GLY A 68 -7.47 -12.32 3.95
N LYS A 69 -7.89 -12.48 5.22
CA LYS A 69 -8.75 -11.50 5.90
C LYS A 69 -7.96 -10.29 6.36
N ILE A 70 -8.59 -9.13 6.37
CA ILE A 70 -7.97 -7.91 6.91
C ILE A 70 -7.81 -8.08 8.42
N ARG A 71 -6.58 -7.90 8.91
CA ARG A 71 -6.23 -7.95 10.34
C ARG A 71 -6.01 -6.56 10.94
N GLY A 72 -5.75 -5.55 10.10
CA GLY A 72 -5.49 -4.20 10.56
C GLY A 72 -5.09 -3.25 9.43
N GLY A 73 -4.72 -2.04 9.81
CA GLY A 73 -4.32 -0.97 8.89
C GLY A 73 -4.41 0.38 9.55
N GLN A 74 -3.81 1.41 8.96
CA GLN A 74 -3.89 2.78 9.46
C GLN A 74 -4.08 3.77 8.32
N ASN A 75 -4.90 4.79 8.58
CA ASN A 75 -5.09 5.93 7.69
C ASN A 75 -4.15 7.07 8.06
N TYR A 76 -3.47 7.62 7.07
CA TYR A 76 -2.70 8.87 7.15
C TYR A 76 -3.32 9.99 6.30
N ALA A 77 -4.43 9.72 5.60
CA ALA A 77 -5.18 10.77 4.94
C ALA A 77 -5.69 11.78 5.98
N SER A 78 -5.17 12.99 5.89
CA SER A 78 -5.59 14.11 6.71
C SER A 78 -6.98 14.52 6.27
N ASN A 79 -7.96 14.39 7.17
CA ASN A 79 -9.31 14.94 6.96
C ASN A 79 -9.23 16.47 7.02
N LYS A 80 -8.78 17.12 5.93
CA LYS A 80 -8.95 18.55 5.75
C LYS A 80 -10.44 18.80 5.51
N LYS A 81 -11.19 18.94 6.61
CA LYS A 81 -12.42 19.74 6.64
C LYS A 81 -12.04 21.21 6.62
#